data_AF-A0A7J6BFD3-F1
#
_entry.id   AF-A0A7J6BFD3-F1
#
_cell.length_a   1.000
_cell.length_b   1.000
_cell.length_c   1.000
_cell.angle_alpha   90.00
_cell.angle_beta   90.00
_cell.angle_gamma   90.00
#
_symmetry.space_group_name_H-M   'P 1'
#
loop_
_entity.id
_entity.type
_entity.pdbx_description
1 polymer ?
#
loop_
_entity_poly.entity_id
_entity_poly.type
_entity_poly.pdbx_seq_one_letter_code
_entity_poly.pdbx_strand_id
1 'polypeptide(L)' 'MFSTSLLLLLAAASYVHGEELTQPASMTVQPGQSLTINCKVSYSVTSYYTAWIRQPAGKALEWIGYISNG' A
#
# COMPACT_ATOMS: atom_id res chain seq x y z
N MET A 1 -6.80 31.00 -28.56
CA MET A 1 -8.13 30.85 -27.94
C MET A 1 -8.33 29.37 -27.66
N PHE A 2 -8.19 28.91 -26.42
CA PHE A 2 -8.42 27.49 -26.11
C PHE A 2 -9.94 27.23 -26.17
N SER A 3 -10.34 26.20 -26.93
CA SER A 3 -11.76 25.84 -27.10
C SER A 3 -12.40 25.57 -25.75
N THR A 4 -13.58 26.15 -25.49
CA THR A 4 -14.35 25.94 -24.24
C THR A 4 -14.66 24.45 -24.02
N SER A 5 -14.81 23.69 -25.10
CA SER A 5 -14.96 22.23 -25.05
C SER A 5 -13.71 21.53 -24.51
N LEU A 6 -12.50 22.02 -24.80
CA LEU A 6 -11.25 21.47 -24.27
C LEU A 6 -11.11 21.73 -22.77
N LEU A 7 -11.52 22.92 -22.31
CA LEU A 7 -11.56 23.29 -20.88
C LEU A 7 -12.57 22.43 -20.10
N LEU A 8 -13.75 22.17 -20.67
CA LEU A 8 -14.78 21.30 -20.08
C LEU A 8 -14.33 19.83 -19.98
N LEU A 9 -13.61 19.31 -20.99
CA LEU A 9 -13.07 17.95 -20.97
C LEU A 9 -11.98 17.76 -19.90
N LEU A 10 -11.12 18.76 -19.68
CA LEU A 10 -10.13 18.74 -18.60
C LEU A 10 -10.76 18.80 -17.21
N ALA A 11 -11.88 19.53 -17.05
CA ALA A 11 -12.62 19.63 -15.80
C ALA A 11 -13.36 18.32 -15.42
N ALA A 12 -13.64 17.46 -16.40
CA ALA A 12 -14.23 16.14 -16.18
C ALA A 12 -13.21 15.06 -15.76
N ALA A 13 -11.93 15.41 -15.60
CA ALA A 13 -10.93 14.48 -15.09
C ALA A 13 -11.25 14.13 -13.64
N SER A 14 -11.83 12.95 -13.43
CA SER A 14 -12.08 12.37 -12.11
C SER A 14 -10.77 12.28 -11.32
N TYR A 15 -10.76 12.86 -10.11
CA TYR A 15 -9.64 12.74 -9.19
C TYR A 15 -9.55 11.31 -8.66
N VAL A 16 -8.43 10.64 -8.94
CA VAL A 16 -8.11 9.33 -8.38
C VAL A 16 -7.18 9.54 -7.19
N HIS A 17 -7.62 9.15 -6.00
CA HIS A 17 -6.76 9.11 -4.82
C HIS A 17 -6.14 7.72 -4.70
N GLY A 18 -4.80 7.67 -4.71
CA GLY A 18 -4.04 6.44 -4.52
C GLY A 18 -3.18 6.54 -3.26
N GLU A 19 -2.98 5.40 -2.61
CA GLU A 19 -2.04 5.25 -1.51
C GLU A 19 -0.87 4.39 -1.96
N GLU A 20 0.34 4.75 -1.53
CA GLU A 20 1.56 4.05 -1.84
C GLU A 20 2.06 3.28 -0.61
N LEU A 21 2.39 2.01 -0.82
CA LEU A 21 3.05 1.16 0.16
C LEU A 21 4.37 0.66 -0.45
N THR A 22 5.50 1.08 0.12
CA THR A 22 6.83 0.68 -0.33
C THR A 22 7.41 -0.37 0.61
N GLN A 23 7.79 -1.52 0.07
CA GLN A 23 8.51 -2.59 0.79
C GLN A 23 9.63 -3.17 -0.10
N PRO A 24 10.65 -3.83 0.47
CA PRO A 24 11.63 -4.56 -0.33
C PRO A 24 10.94 -5.61 -1.21
N ALA A 25 11.35 -5.73 -2.47
CA ALA A 25 10.74 -6.67 -3.41
C ALA A 25 10.92 -8.15 -2.98
N SER A 26 12.02 -8.45 -2.30
CA SER A 26 12.26 -9.75 -1.69
C SER A 26 13.26 -9.62 -0.55
N MET A 27 13.20 -10.54 0.41
CA MET A 27 14.16 -10.66 1.49
C MET A 27 14.46 -12.14 1.71
N THR A 28 15.74 -12.46 1.90
CA THR A 28 16.19 -13.81 2.23
C THR A 28 16.94 -13.76 3.54
N VAL A 29 16.54 -14.62 4.48
CA VAL A 29 17.18 -14.76 5.80
C VAL A 29 17.55 -16.21 6.05
N GLN A 30 18.57 -16.44 6.88
CA GLN A 30 18.94 -17.79 7.28
C GLN A 30 17.93 -18.35 8.29
N PRO A 31 17.69 -19.68 8.30
CA PRO A 31 16.85 -20.31 9.31
C PRO A 31 17.28 -19.95 10.74
N GLY A 32 16.33 -19.62 11.60
CA GLY A 32 16.57 -19.24 13.00
C GLY A 32 17.01 -17.79 13.22
N GLN A 33 17.21 -17.01 12.16
CA GLN A 33 17.42 -15.56 12.27
C GLN A 33 16.09 -14.80 12.32
N SER A 34 16.09 -13.67 13.03
CA SER A 34 14.94 -12.75 13.03
C SER A 34 14.82 -12.02 11.70
N LEU A 35 13.58 -11.83 11.24
CA LEU A 35 13.25 -11.03 10.07
C LEU A 35 12.50 -9.77 10.50
N THR A 36 12.93 -8.61 10.01
CA THR A 36 12.21 -7.35 10.15
C THR A 36 11.61 -6.95 8.81
N ILE A 37 10.29 -6.83 8.74
CA ILE A 37 9.57 -6.38 7.54
C ILE A 37 9.35 -4.87 7.65
N ASN A 38 9.92 -4.10 6.72
CA ASN A 38 9.73 -2.65 6.66
C ASN A 38 8.68 -2.28 5.60
N CYS A 39 7.75 -1.40 5.96
CA CYS A 39 6.75 -0.83 5.04
C CYS A 39 6.67 0.68 5.26
N LYS A 40 6.93 1.45 4.20
CA LYS A 40 6.70 2.90 4.18
C LYS A 40 5.35 3.16 3.52
N VAL A 41 4.55 4.01 4.14
CA VAL A 41 3.21 4.37 3.65
C VAL A 41 3.16 5.86 3.28
N SER A 42 2.32 6.23 2.30
CA SER A 42 2.03 7.63 1.95
C SER A 42 1.04 8.32 2.89
N TYR A 43 0.24 7.53 3.63
CA TYR A 43 -0.76 8.01 4.57
C TYR A 43 -0.25 8.02 6.01
N SER A 44 -1.00 8.63 6.93
CA SER A 44 -0.72 8.50 8.36
C SER A 44 -1.11 7.10 8.84
N VAL A 45 -0.17 6.35 9.41
CA VAL A 45 -0.41 4.99 9.94
C VAL A 45 -1.56 4.96 10.96
N THR A 46 -1.87 6.10 11.59
CA THR A 46 -2.99 6.27 12.52
C THR A 46 -4.30 6.76 11.86
N SER A 47 -4.41 6.73 10.54
CA SER A 47 -5.66 7.06 9.87
C SER A 47 -6.51 5.81 9.62
N TYR A 48 -5.88 4.64 9.51
CA TYR A 48 -6.54 3.39 9.14
C TYR A 48 -5.83 2.17 9.74
N TYR A 49 -6.51 1.02 9.72
CA TYR A 49 -5.87 -0.27 10.01
C TYR A 49 -4.81 -0.57 8.94
N THR A 50 -3.57 -0.77 9.38
CA THR A 50 -2.46 -1.19 8.50
C THR A 50 -2.02 -2.58 8.89
N ALA A 51 -1.99 -3.52 7.94
CA ALA A 51 -1.74 -4.93 8.24
C ALA A 51 -0.62 -5.54 7.42
N TRP A 52 0.01 -6.56 8.00
CA TRP A 52 0.97 -7.43 7.35
C TRP A 52 0.32 -8.79 7.13
N ILE A 53 0.32 -9.22 5.87
CA ILE A 53 -0.20 -10.51 5.43
C ILE A 53 0.88 -11.24 4.64
N ARG A 54 0.89 -12.56 4.70
CA ARG A 54 1.74 -13.41 3.85
C ARG A 54 0.92 -14.44 3.12
N GLN A 55 1.43 -14.88 1.98
CA GLN A 55 0.88 -16.01 1.24
C GLN A 55 1.98 -17.05 1.00
N PRO A 56 2.00 -18.15 1.76
CA PRO A 56 2.88 -19.26 1.42
C PRO A 56 2.45 -19.88 0.09
N ALA A 57 3.41 -20.40 -0.68
CA ALA A 57 3.12 -21.06 -1.96
C ALA A 57 2.10 -22.20 -1.78
N GLY A 58 1.02 -22.16 -2.58
CA GLY A 58 -0.06 -23.15 -2.52
C GLY A 58 -0.99 -23.03 -1.30
N LYS A 59 -0.91 -21.95 -0.51
CA LYS A 59 -1.79 -21.72 0.65
C LYS A 59 -2.63 -20.45 0.51
N ALA A 60 -3.66 -20.36 1.35
CA ALA A 60 -4.44 -19.15 1.54
C ALA A 60 -3.60 -18.04 2.21
N LEU A 61 -4.12 -16.82 2.20
CA LEU A 61 -3.53 -15.69 2.91
C LEU A 61 -3.54 -15.93 4.42
N GLU A 62 -2.44 -15.59 5.08
CA GLU A 62 -2.27 -15.67 6.52
C GLU A 62 -1.96 -14.27 7.08
N TRP A 63 -2.63 -13.89 8.16
CA TRP A 63 -2.37 -12.63 8.88
C TRP A 63 -1.12 -12.77 9.76
N ILE A 64 -0.21 -11.80 9.67
CA ILE A 64 0.95 -11.70 10.57
C ILE A 64 0.61 -10.79 11.76
N GLY A 65 -0.02 -9.65 11.48
CA GLY A 65 -0.40 -8.66 12.49
C GLY A 65 -0.95 -7.39 11.85
N TYR A 66 -1.49 -6.49 12.67
CA TYR A 66 -1.97 -5.19 12.23
C TYR A 66 -1.69 -4.12 13.28
N ILE A 67 -1.57 -2.88 12.83
CA ILE A 67 -1.59 -1.68 13.64
C ILE A 67 -2.98 -1.05 13.45
N SER A 68 -3.60 -0.66 14.56
CA SER A 68 -4.84 0.11 14.57
C SER A 68 -4.64 1.45 15.25
N ASN A 69 -5.61 2.33 15.09
CA ASN A 69 -5.80 3.41 16.05
C ASN A 69 -6.05 2.77 17.42
N GLY A 70 -5.37 3.31 18.44
CA GLY A 70 -5.56 2.90 19.83
C GLY A 70 -7.00 3.06 20.27
#